data_AF-A0A6B3H3J8-F1
#
_entry.id   AF-A0A6B3H3J8-F1
#
_cell.length_a   1.000
_cell.length_b   1.000
_cell.length_c   1.000
_cell.angle_alpha   90.00
_cell.angle_beta   90.00
_cell.angle_gamma   90.00
#
_symmetry.space_group_name_H-M   'P 1'
#
loop_
_entity.id
_entity.type
_entity.pdbx_description
1 polymer ?
#
loop_
_entity_poly.entity_id
_entity_poly.type
_entity_poly.pdbx_seq_one_letter_code
_entity_poly.pdbx_strand_id
1 'polypeptide(L)' 'MSAPTPAPGDDSPREGYYPDPSIPGYVRYWNGASWVPGTSRPAPQQT' A
#
# COMPACT_ATOMS: atom_id res chain seq x y z
N MET A 1 -23.80 -8.66 -19.23
CA MET A 1 -22.55 -8.20 -19.89
C MET A 1 -21.70 -7.61 -18.78
N SER A 2 -20.63 -8.28 -18.36
CA SER A 2 -19.72 -7.75 -17.34
C SER A 2 -18.76 -6.77 -18.00
N ALA A 3 -18.69 -5.54 -17.47
CA ALA A 3 -17.88 -4.44 -18.01
C ALA A 3 -16.41 -4.85 -18.22
N PRO A 4 -15.71 -4.25 -19.20
CA PRO A 4 -14.31 -4.56 -19.44
C PRO A 4 -13.47 -4.20 -18.21
N THR A 5 -12.59 -5.11 -17.82
CA THR A 5 -11.54 -4.86 -16.82
C THR A 5 -10.75 -3.64 -17.27
N PRO A 6 -10.61 -2.58 -16.45
CA PRO A 6 -9.71 -1.49 -16.80
C PRO A 6 -8.31 -2.06 -17.00
N ALA A 7 -7.68 -1.70 -18.12
CA ALA A 7 -6.28 -2.05 -18.37
C ALA A 7 -5.44 -1.51 -17.20
N PRO A 8 -4.53 -2.30 -16.60
CA PRO A 8 -3.66 -1.82 -15.53
C PRO A 8 -2.62 -0.90 -16.16
N GLY A 9 -2.99 0.36 -16.41
CA GLY A 9 -2.06 1.39 -16.84
C GLY A 9 -1.37 1.96 -15.62
N ASP A 10 -0.06 1.76 -15.48
CA ASP A 10 0.89 2.52 -14.62
C ASP A 10 0.47 2.94 -13.18
N ASP A 11 -0.59 2.36 -12.60
CA ASP A 11 -1.13 2.65 -11.26
C ASP A 11 -0.31 1.98 -10.14
N SER A 12 1.00 1.86 -10.35
CA SER A 12 1.90 1.42 -9.29
C SER A 12 1.82 2.44 -8.15
N PRO A 13 1.58 2.01 -6.89
CA PRO A 13 1.57 2.94 -5.77
C PRO A 13 2.86 3.75 -5.77
N ARG A 14 2.73 5.07 -5.58
CA ARG A 14 3.91 5.91 -5.37
C ARG A 14 4.62 5.49 -4.09
N GLU A 15 5.89 5.82 -3.96
CA GLU A 15 6.59 5.60 -2.69
C GLU A 15 5.87 6.31 -1.53
N GLY A 16 5.78 5.64 -0.39
CA GLY A 16 5.00 6.14 0.74
C GLY A 16 4.59 5.08 1.75
N TYR A 17 3.91 5.52 2.81
CA TYR A 17 3.35 4.62 3.83
C TYR A 17 1.90 4.27 3.51
N TYR A 18 1.60 2.97 3.51
CA TYR A 18 0.28 2.40 3.20
C TYR A 18 -0.08 1.35 4.26
N PRO A 19 -1.37 0.95 4.38
CA PRO A 19 -1.78 -0.09 5.30
C PRO A 19 -0.97 -1.40 5.12
N ASP A 20 -0.45 -1.95 6.21
CA ASP A 20 0.25 -3.23 6.19
C ASP A 20 -0.79 -4.37 6.13
N PRO A 21 -0.85 -5.16 5.03
CA PRO A 21 -1.83 -6.24 4.91
C PRO A 21 -1.58 -7.40 5.89
N SER A 22 -0.40 -7.44 6.51
CA SER A 22 0.03 -8.52 7.41
C SER A 22 -0.32 -8.23 8.88
N ILE A 23 -0.49 -6.95 9.25
CA ILE A 23 -0.72 -6.52 10.64
C ILE A 23 -1.82 -5.44 10.64
N PRO A 24 -3.04 -5.77 11.11
CA PRO A 24 -4.12 -4.78 11.21
C PRO A 24 -3.70 -3.57 12.06
N GLY A 25 -4.05 -2.37 11.59
CA GLY A 25 -3.74 -1.11 12.28
C GLY A 25 -2.29 -0.64 12.15
N TYR A 26 -1.46 -1.28 11.32
CA TYR A 26 -0.10 -0.84 11.00
C TYR A 26 -0.02 -0.28 9.59
N VAL A 27 0.99 0.53 9.34
CA VAL A 27 1.43 0.98 8.01
C VAL A 27 2.84 0.49 7.73
N ARG A 28 3.13 0.23 6.45
CA ARG A 28 4.44 -0.18 5.96
C ARG A 28 4.87 0.70 4.80
N TYR A 29 6.18 0.86 4.59
CA TYR A 29 6.71 1.67 3.50
C TYR A 29 6.80 0.88 2.20
N TRP A 30 6.20 1.44 1.14
CA TRP A 30 6.38 1.02 -0.25
C TRP A 30 7.41 1.93 -0.92
N ASN A 31 8.39 1.35 -1.62
CA ASN A 31 9.46 2.11 -2.28
C ASN A 31 9.25 2.34 -3.79
N GLY A 32 8.05 2.09 -4.30
CA GLY A 32 7.76 2.12 -5.75
C GLY A 32 7.89 0.77 -6.46
N ALA A 33 8.57 -0.21 -5.85
CA ALA A 33 8.76 -1.55 -6.42
C ALA A 33 8.46 -2.72 -5.46
N SER A 34 8.67 -2.52 -4.16
CA SER A 34 8.44 -3.52 -3.11
C SER A 34 8.21 -2.90 -1.73
N TRP A 35 7.63 -3.69 -0.83
CA TRP A 35 7.50 -3.33 0.59
C TRP A 35 8.85 -3.44 1.30
N VAL A 36 9.32 -2.38 1.95
CA VAL A 36 10.62 -2.39 2.63
C VAL A 36 10.51 -3.19 3.95
N PRO A 37 11.34 -4.22 4.18
CA PRO A 37 11.36 -4.98 5.44
C PRO A 37 11.70 -4.09 6.64
N GLY A 38 11.13 -4.38 7.81
CA GLY A 38 11.41 -3.66 9.07
C GLY A 38 10.81 -2.24 9.16
N THR A 39 9.96 -1.83 8.21
CA THR A 39 9.33 -0.49 8.20
C THR A 39 7.89 -0.46 8.72
N SER A 40 7.34 -1.61 9.10
CA SER A 40 6.00 -1.70 9.68
C SER A 40 5.95 -0.96 11.02
N ARG A 41 5.02 -0.02 11.15
CA ARG A 41 4.79 0.77 12.37
C ARG A 41 3.29 0.99 12.60
N PRO A 42 2.84 1.26 13.82
CA PRO A 42 1.44 1.60 14.07
C PRO A 42 0.97 2.72 13.14
N ALA A 43 -0.24 2.60 12.60
CA ALA A 43 -0.85 3.65 11.82
C ALA A 43 -1.01 4.91 12.71
N PRO A 44 -0.78 6.11 12.16
CA PRO A 44 -1.00 7.34 12.92
C PRO A 44 -2.46 7.39 13.38
N GLN A 45 -2.66 7.67 14.66
CA GLN A 45 -4.00 7.94 15.18
C GLN A 45 -4.45 9.28 14.59
N GLN A 46 -5.57 9.27 13.87
CA GLN A 46 -6.20 10.49 13.40
C GLN A 46 -6.76 11.21 14.63
N THR A 47 -6.00 12.15 15.18
CA THR A 47 -6.40 13.03 16.28
C THR A 47 -7.42 14.05 15.84
#